data_AF-A0A929V8G9-F1
#
_entry.id   AF-A0A929V8G9-F1
#
_cell.length_a   1.000
_cell.length_b   1.000
_cell.length_c   1.000
_cell.angle_alpha   90.00
_cell.angle_beta   90.00
_cell.angle_gamma   90.00
#
_symmetry.space_group_name_H-M   'P 1'
#
loop_
_entity.id
_entity.type
_entity.pdbx_description
1 polymer ?
#
loop_
_entity_poly.entity_id
_entity_poly.type
_entity_poly.pdbx_seq_one_letter_code
_entity_poly.pdbx_strand_id
1 'polypeptide(L)'
;MMIIIDNISPKLDKTIAIHTKKSLGATASVWLHEIARKLEDYNLPIECWQIGKDAVGNEIKINCLGRFLFGVPGYDGHLRVVMNGTELTIYYPSEPVEVEGLLKRIKYEVENGGSHE
;
A
#
# COMPACT_ATOMS: atom_id res chain seq x y z
N MET A 1 -15.91 2.53 10.59
CA MET A 1 -16.21 3.47 9.48
C MET A 1 -15.94 2.72 8.19
N MET A 2 -16.84 2.80 7.20
CA MET A 2 -16.65 2.14 5.90
C MET A 2 -16.28 3.21 4.87
N ILE A 3 -15.17 3.00 4.16
CA ILE A 3 -14.66 3.94 3.16
C ILE A 3 -15.22 3.56 1.79
N ILE A 4 -15.75 4.50 1.03
CA ILE A 4 -16.29 4.24 -0.31
C ILE A 4 -15.27 4.69 -1.35
N ILE A 5 -14.95 3.80 -2.29
CA ILE A 5 -14.07 4.09 -3.42
C ILE A 5 -14.88 4.14 -4.71
N ASP A 6 -14.91 5.32 -5.31
CA ASP A 6 -15.66 5.62 -6.52
C ASP A 6 -15.20 4.80 -7.74
N ASN A 7 -16.04 4.75 -8.79
CA ASN A 7 -15.82 3.99 -10.04
C ASN A 7 -14.70 4.54 -10.95
N ILE A 8 -13.70 5.23 -10.41
CA ILE A 8 -12.61 5.86 -11.15
C ILE A 8 -11.29 5.40 -10.54
N SER A 9 -10.35 4.94 -11.38
CA SER A 9 -8.99 4.66 -10.92
C SER A 9 -8.37 5.95 -10.39
N PRO A 10 -7.95 6.02 -9.12
CA PRO A 10 -7.46 7.25 -8.54
C PRO A 10 -6.11 7.63 -9.17
N LYS A 11 -5.87 8.95 -9.26
CA LYS A 11 -4.59 9.48 -9.71
C LYS A 11 -3.56 9.39 -8.58
N LEU A 12 -2.32 9.02 -8.89
CA LEU A 12 -1.21 9.08 -7.95
C LEU A 12 -0.66 10.51 -7.89
N ASP A 13 -1.26 11.34 -7.04
CA ASP A 13 -1.01 12.79 -6.93
C ASP A 13 -0.27 13.17 -5.64
N LYS A 14 -0.03 12.21 -4.73
CA LYS A 14 0.76 12.39 -3.52
C LYS A 14 2.05 11.56 -3.57
N THR A 15 3.04 12.03 -2.82
CA THR A 15 4.31 11.32 -2.65
C THR A 15 4.79 11.38 -1.21
N ILE A 16 5.50 10.35 -0.77
CA ILE A 16 6.19 10.30 0.53
C ILE A 16 7.53 9.59 0.36
N ALA A 17 8.58 10.17 0.93
CA ALA A 17 9.91 9.56 0.99
C ALA A 17 10.09 8.83 2.32
N ILE A 18 10.61 7.61 2.27
CA ILE A 18 10.93 6.77 3.42
C ILE A 18 12.40 6.37 3.34
N HIS A 19 13.17 6.63 4.39
CA HIS A 19 14.57 6.25 4.47
C HIS A 19 14.71 4.88 5.12
N THR A 20 15.40 3.98 4.43
CA THR A 20 15.68 2.63 4.90
C THR A 20 17.14 2.51 5.33
N LYS A 21 17.46 1.57 6.22
CA LYS A 21 18.85 1.35 6.67
C LYS A 21 19.77 0.79 5.58
N LYS A 22 19.20 0.15 4.55
CA LYS A 22 19.93 -0.48 3.44
C LYS A 22 19.11 -0.44 2.16
N SER A 23 19.79 -0.49 1.02
CA SER A 23 19.08 -0.61 -0.25
C SER A 23 18.31 -1.93 -0.35
N LEU A 24 17.03 -1.85 -0.74
CA LEU A 24 16.16 -3.01 -0.91
C LEU A 24 16.06 -3.47 -2.38
N GLY A 25 16.49 -2.63 -3.33
CA GLY A 25 16.45 -2.94 -4.75
C GLY A 25 15.06 -3.39 -5.22
N ALA A 26 15.01 -4.47 -6.01
CA ALA A 26 13.77 -4.99 -6.61
C ALA A 26 12.74 -5.52 -5.58
N THR A 27 13.14 -5.76 -4.32
CA THR A 27 12.23 -6.31 -3.30
C THR A 27 11.56 -5.23 -2.44
N ALA A 28 11.83 -3.94 -2.71
CA ALA A 28 11.31 -2.82 -1.92
C ALA A 28 9.78 -2.83 -1.77
N SER A 29 9.04 -3.10 -2.86
CA SER A 29 7.58 -3.17 -2.85
C SER A 29 7.05 -4.32 -1.98
N VAL A 30 7.64 -5.51 -2.10
CA VAL A 30 7.24 -6.70 -1.32
C VAL A 30 7.54 -6.48 0.16
N TRP A 31 8.72 -5.96 0.48
CA TRP A 31 9.12 -5.68 1.85
C TRP A 31 8.21 -4.64 2.52
N LEU A 32 7.86 -3.57 1.79
CA LEU A 32 6.92 -2.56 2.26
C LEU A 32 5.53 -3.15 2.52
N HIS A 33 5.06 -4.03 1.65
CA HIS A 33 3.79 -4.73 1.81
C HIS A 33 3.78 -5.62 3.06
N GLU A 34 4.87 -6.34 3.31
CA GLU A 34 5.04 -7.19 4.50
C GLU A 34 5.05 -6.41 5.82
N ILE A 35 5.46 -5.14 5.80
CA ILE A 35 5.33 -4.23 6.95
C ILE A 35 3.88 -3.74 7.06
N ALA A 36 3.32 -3.27 5.95
CA ALA A 36 1.98 -2.71 5.93
C ALA A 36 0.93 -3.70 6.44
N ARG A 37 0.99 -4.97 6.05
CA ARG A 37 0.04 -6.03 6.47
C ARG A 37 -0.01 -6.28 7.98
N LYS A 38 0.98 -5.83 8.74
CA LYS A 38 1.05 -5.96 10.21
C LYS A 38 0.35 -4.80 10.94
N LEU A 39 0.01 -3.72 10.23
CA LEU A 39 -0.65 -2.56 10.78
C LEU A 39 -2.16 -2.75 10.79
N GLU A 40 -2.83 -2.33 11.86
CA GLU A 40 -4.30 -2.39 11.95
C GLU A 40 -4.96 -1.61 10.81
N ASP A 41 -4.40 -0.44 10.46
CA ASP A 41 -4.87 0.44 9.39
C ASP A 41 -4.92 -0.24 8.01
N TYR A 42 -4.11 -1.28 7.78
CA TYR A 42 -4.14 -2.08 6.54
C TYR A 42 -5.49 -2.75 6.34
N ASN A 43 -6.14 -3.16 7.43
CA ASN A 43 -7.41 -3.88 7.42
C ASN A 43 -8.62 -2.95 7.53
N LEU A 44 -8.44 -1.63 7.43
CA LEU A 44 -9.56 -0.69 7.41
C LEU A 44 -10.52 -1.07 6.27
N PRO A 45 -11.82 -1.26 6.58
CA PRO A 45 -12.77 -1.78 5.63
C PRO A 45 -13.12 -0.73 4.57
N ILE A 46 -13.13 -1.16 3.31
CA ILE A 46 -13.51 -0.32 2.18
C ILE A 46 -14.57 -1.04 1.34
N GLU A 47 -15.35 -0.25 0.61
CA GLU A 47 -16.19 -0.68 -0.48
C GLU A 47 -15.57 -0.20 -1.79
N CYS A 48 -15.09 -1.14 -2.61
CA CYS A 48 -14.47 -0.86 -3.89
C CYS A 48 -15.12 -1.73 -4.96
N TRP A 49 -15.41 -1.13 -6.12
CA TRP A 49 -16.01 -1.81 -7.27
C TRP A 49 -15.02 -2.75 -7.99
N GLN A 50 -13.72 -2.54 -7.80
CA GLN A 50 -12.68 -3.34 -8.44
C GLN A 50 -12.59 -4.72 -7.77
N ILE A 51 -12.26 -5.72 -8.59
CA ILE A 51 -12.16 -7.12 -8.18
C ILE A 51 -10.85 -7.66 -8.74
N GLY A 52 -10.07 -8.34 -7.90
CA GLY A 52 -8.95 -9.17 -8.33
C GLY A 52 -9.40 -10.58 -8.73
N LYS A 53 -8.53 -11.33 -9.39
CA LYS A 53 -8.78 -12.73 -9.76
C LYS A 53 -7.56 -13.58 -9.47
N ASP A 54 -7.75 -14.72 -8.82
CA ASP A 54 -6.68 -15.70 -8.66
C ASP A 54 -6.35 -16.42 -9.98
N ALA A 55 -5.34 -17.29 -9.93
CA ALA A 55 -4.87 -18.03 -11.12
C ALA A 55 -5.91 -19.00 -11.71
N VAL A 56 -6.94 -19.38 -10.94
CA VAL A 56 -8.02 -20.27 -11.39
C VAL A 56 -9.31 -19.50 -11.73
N GLY A 57 -9.29 -18.16 -11.61
CA GLY A 57 -10.37 -17.26 -11.98
C GLY A 57 -11.35 -16.93 -10.85
N ASN A 58 -11.10 -17.33 -9.61
CA ASN A 58 -11.96 -16.93 -8.48
C ASN A 58 -11.77 -15.45 -8.15
N GLU A 59 -12.87 -14.79 -7.84
CA GLU A 59 -12.89 -13.37 -7.49
C GLU A 59 -12.29 -13.11 -6.11
N ILE A 60 -11.42 -12.11 -6.02
CA ILE A 60 -10.84 -11.60 -4.79
C ILE A 60 -11.34 -10.17 -4.59
N LYS A 61 -12.14 -9.97 -3.53
CA LYS A 61 -12.66 -8.64 -3.20
C LYS A 61 -11.56 -7.72 -2.70
N ILE A 62 -11.58 -6.48 -3.19
CA ILE A 62 -10.78 -5.37 -2.67
C ILE A 62 -11.57 -4.69 -1.55
N ASN A 63 -11.56 -5.32 -0.38
CA ASN A 63 -12.43 -4.97 0.75
C ASN A 63 -11.71 -4.33 1.94
N CYS A 64 -10.41 -4.04 1.79
CA CYS A 64 -9.67 -3.25 2.76
C CYS A 64 -8.65 -2.32 2.09
N LEU A 65 -8.25 -1.28 2.84
CA LEU A 65 -7.34 -0.23 2.38
C LEU A 65 -6.00 -0.80 1.88
N GLY A 66 -5.49 -1.81 2.58
CA GLY A 66 -4.27 -2.50 2.22
C GLY A 66 -4.34 -3.20 0.87
N ARG A 67 -5.44 -3.89 0.56
CA ARG A 67 -5.63 -4.54 -0.76
C ARG A 67 -5.78 -3.53 -1.87
N PHE A 68 -6.44 -2.40 -1.60
CA PHE A 68 -6.58 -1.29 -2.55
C PHE A 68 -5.23 -0.67 -2.93
N LEU A 69 -4.33 -0.48 -1.96
CA LEU A 69 -3.02 0.10 -2.22
C LEU A 69 -2.03 -0.90 -2.81
N PHE A 70 -1.89 -2.07 -2.20
CA PHE A 70 -0.84 -3.05 -2.55
C PHE A 70 -1.26 -4.07 -3.61
N GLY A 71 -2.55 -4.12 -3.94
CA GLY A 71 -3.08 -5.06 -4.90
C GLY A 71 -3.32 -6.47 -4.33
N VAL A 72 -3.88 -7.31 -5.18
CA VAL A 72 -4.08 -8.76 -5.00
C VAL A 72 -3.93 -9.42 -6.38
N PRO A 73 -3.88 -10.75 -6.52
CA PRO A 73 -3.87 -11.38 -7.84
C PRO A 73 -4.97 -10.81 -8.76
N GLY A 74 -4.61 -10.49 -10.00
CA GLY A 74 -5.51 -9.88 -10.99
C GLY A 74 -5.86 -8.40 -10.75
N TYR A 75 -5.24 -7.73 -9.78
CA TYR A 75 -5.43 -6.31 -9.48
C TYR A 75 -4.14 -5.67 -8.92
N ASP A 76 -3.54 -4.75 -9.67
CA ASP A 76 -2.20 -4.21 -9.39
C ASP A 76 -2.11 -3.25 -8.18
N GLY A 77 -3.24 -2.77 -7.66
CA GLY A 77 -3.28 -1.76 -6.62
C GLY A 77 -2.83 -0.36 -7.06
N HIS A 78 -3.02 0.60 -6.16
CA HIS A 78 -2.85 2.04 -6.41
C HIS A 78 -1.65 2.64 -5.68
N LEU A 79 -0.54 1.90 -5.63
CA LEU A 79 0.71 2.36 -5.05
C LEU A 79 1.87 2.09 -6.01
N ARG A 80 2.81 3.03 -6.14
CA ARG A 80 4.06 2.84 -6.88
C ARG A 80 5.25 3.13 -5.99
N VAL A 81 6.18 2.18 -5.96
CA VAL A 81 7.42 2.27 -5.17
C VAL A 81 8.60 2.46 -6.11
N VAL A 82 9.38 3.50 -5.87
CA VAL A 82 10.66 3.75 -6.55
C VAL A 82 11.77 3.76 -5.51
N MET A 83 12.84 3.03 -5.77
CA MET A 83 13.99 2.95 -4.88
C MET A 83 15.17 3.74 -5.49
N ASN A 84 15.79 4.62 -4.69
CA ASN A 84 17.02 5.31 -5.04
C ASN A 84 18.02 5.22 -3.88
N GLY A 85 19.01 4.33 -4.00
CA GLY A 85 19.95 4.06 -2.90
C GLY A 85 19.24 3.48 -1.69
N THR A 86 19.18 4.24 -0.60
CA THR A 86 18.47 3.92 0.66
C THR A 86 17.14 4.67 0.82
N GLU A 87 16.80 5.55 -0.10
CA GLU A 87 15.52 6.26 -0.12
C GLU A 87 14.49 5.50 -0.95
N LEU A 88 13.29 5.35 -0.38
CA LEU A 88 12.13 4.74 -1.01
C LEU A 88 11.07 5.83 -1.20
N THR A 89 10.80 6.18 -2.46
CA THR A 89 9.73 7.12 -2.83
C THR A 89 8.46 6.34 -3.14
N ILE A 90 7.38 6.65 -2.42
CA ILE A 90 6.06 6.08 -2.67
C ILE A 90 5.19 7.13 -3.34
N TYR A 91 4.56 6.77 -4.45
CA TYR A 91 3.49 7.54 -5.09
C TYR A 91 2.16 6.87 -4.80
N TYR A 92 1.18 7.66 -4.37
CA TYR A 92 -0.11 7.17 -3.85
C TYR A 92 -1.23 8.18 -4.12
N PRO A 93 -2.50 7.76 -4.05
CA PRO A 93 -3.63 8.66 -4.26
C PRO A 93 -3.95 9.50 -3.01
N SER A 94 -4.42 10.72 -3.21
CA SER A 94 -4.91 11.59 -2.14
C SER A 94 -6.18 11.09 -1.47
N GLU A 95 -6.97 10.27 -2.16
CA GLU A 95 -8.19 9.64 -1.63
C GLU A 95 -8.09 8.11 -1.66
N PRO A 96 -8.61 7.42 -0.63
CA PRO A 96 -9.27 8.00 0.54
C PRO A 96 -8.25 8.60 1.54
N VAL A 97 -8.65 9.59 2.34
CA VAL A 97 -7.76 10.31 3.28
C VAL A 97 -6.97 9.38 4.22
N GLU A 98 -7.51 8.20 4.54
CA GLU A 98 -6.87 7.17 5.37
C GLU A 98 -5.58 6.61 4.74
N VAL A 99 -5.41 6.70 3.41
CA VAL A 99 -4.15 6.34 2.73
C VAL A 99 -2.98 7.13 3.31
N GLU A 100 -3.16 8.44 3.49
CA GLU A 100 -2.09 9.30 4.01
C GLU A 100 -1.74 8.91 5.46
N GLY A 101 -2.73 8.51 6.26
CA GLY A 101 -2.53 7.99 7.61
C GLY A 101 -1.70 6.70 7.63
N LEU A 102 -2.11 5.70 6.84
CA LEU A 102 -1.41 4.42 6.73
C LEU A 102 0.04 4.61 6.24
N LEU A 103 0.29 5.46 5.24
CA LEU A 103 1.63 5.69 4.72
C LEU A 103 2.54 6.44 5.70
N LYS A 104 2.01 7.40 6.46
CA LYS A 104 2.75 8.03 7.56
C LYS A 104 3.09 7.01 8.64
N ARG A 105 2.18 6.08 8.94
CA ARG A 105 2.46 5.01 9.90
C ARG A 105 3.54 4.06 9.40
N ILE A 106 3.47 3.63 8.14
CA ILE A 106 4.51 2.80 7.52
C ILE A 106 5.86 3.51 7.55
N LYS A 107 5.93 4.79 7.19
CA LYS A 107 7.16 5.59 7.29
C LYS A 107 7.73 5.56 8.70
N TYR A 108 6.89 5.79 9.71
CA TYR A 108 7.31 5.76 11.10
C TYR A 108 7.90 4.40 11.51
N GLU A 109 7.23 3.29 11.19
CA GLU A 109 7.73 1.94 11.50
C GLU A 109 9.03 1.61 10.76
N VAL A 110 9.17 2.02 9.50
CA VAL A 110 10.38 1.78 8.72
C VAL A 110 11.58 2.56 9.27
N GLU A 111 11.38 3.85 9.56
CA GLU A 111 12.47 4.75 9.96
C GLU A 111 12.86 4.59 11.44
N ASN A 112 11.89 4.28 12.30
CA ASN A 112 12.09 4.25 13.76
C ASN A 112 11.84 2.87 14.40
N GLY A 113 11.05 2.02 13.76
CA GLY A 113 10.51 0.76 14.32
C GLY A 113 11.19 -0.52 13.82
N GLY A 114 12.44 -0.45 13.36
CA GLY A 114 13.22 -1.63 12.98
C GLY A 114 13.74 -2.45 14.16
N SER A 115 12.85 -2.91 15.05
CA SER A 115 13.09 -3.98 16.02
C SER A 115 12.37 -5.24 15.54
N HIS A 116 12.97 -5.90 14.56
CA HIS A 116 12.90 -7.36 14.49
C HIS A 116 14.31 -7.82 14.18
N GLU A 117 15.02 -8.10 15.26
CA GLU A 117 16.13 -9.05 15.34
C GLU A 117 15.79 -10.37 14.64
#